data_AF-A0ABD1PDR0-F1
#
_entry.id   AF-A0ABD1PDR0-F1
#
_cell.length_a   1.000
_cell.length_b   1.000
_cell.length_c   1.000
_cell.angle_alpha   90.00
_cell.angle_beta   90.00
_cell.angle_gamma   90.00
#
_symmetry.space_group_name_H-M   'P 1'
#
loop_
_entity.id
_entity.type
_entity.pdbx_description
1 polymer ?
#
loop_
_entity_poly.entity_id
_entity_poly.type
_entity_poly.pdbx_seq_one_letter_code
_entity_poly.pdbx_strand_id
1 'polypeptide(L)'
;MIGAADCHNEAKNTLETDPLHRHDVLRHEVKRMDKKKIGGILNLFGSQNQMATPLQQIQSSHQKKAMKLKELWKRTKSYKKKSWPSTQEDTEMLLGLIDSKIVSRVLRMAKISKEQLFWCEEKMKKLAISDGKLQRDPSLILFPC
;
A
#
# COMPACT_ATOMS: atom_id res chain seq x y z
N MET A 1 -63.57 -30.24 -5.12
CA MET A 1 -62.29 -30.69 -4.52
C MET A 1 -62.00 -29.71 -3.39
N ILE A 2 -62.43 -30.03 -2.16
CA ILE A 2 -61.60 -30.54 -1.04
C ILE A 2 -60.40 -29.60 -0.82
N GLY A 3 -60.17 -28.94 0.32
CA GLY A 3 -60.76 -28.99 1.66
C GLY A 3 -59.96 -28.02 2.55
N ALA A 4 -60.62 -27.48 3.56
CA ALA A 4 -60.10 -26.53 4.54
C ALA A 4 -58.97 -27.13 5.42
N ALA A 5 -58.02 -26.29 5.84
CA ALA A 5 -57.74 -25.90 7.23
C ALA A 5 -57.06 -26.98 8.10
N ASP A 6 -55.90 -26.66 8.69
CA ASP A 6 -55.86 -26.18 10.08
C ASP A 6 -54.42 -26.14 10.63
N CYS A 7 -54.15 -25.09 11.40
CA CYS A 7 -53.04 -24.98 12.32
C CYS A 7 -53.30 -25.85 13.56
N HIS A 8 -52.30 -26.63 14.00
CA HIS A 8 -52.11 -27.06 15.39
C HIS A 8 -50.60 -27.42 15.51
N ASN A 9 -49.80 -26.75 16.33
CA ASN A 9 -49.72 -26.77 17.80
C ASN A 9 -48.54 -27.63 18.27
N GLU A 10 -47.94 -27.15 19.35
CA GLU A 10 -47.23 -27.87 20.41
C GLU A 10 -45.70 -28.08 20.37
N ALA A 11 -45.13 -27.60 21.47
CA ALA A 11 -43.74 -27.56 21.85
C ALA A 11 -43.18 -28.94 22.24
N LYS A 12 -41.89 -29.16 21.98
CA LYS A 12 -41.01 -30.10 22.71
C LYS A 12 -39.61 -29.49 22.70
N ASN A 13 -39.21 -28.87 23.80
CA ASN A 13 -38.43 -29.43 24.92
C ASN A 13 -36.92 -29.43 24.66
N THR A 14 -36.24 -28.97 25.70
CA THR A 14 -34.83 -28.75 25.92
C THR A 14 -34.13 -30.08 26.25
N LEU A 15 -32.84 -30.12 25.91
CA LEU A 15 -31.77 -30.97 26.46
C LEU A 15 -31.77 -32.47 26.13
N GLU A 16 -30.68 -32.89 25.48
CA GLU A 16 -29.95 -34.19 25.54
C GLU A 16 -29.18 -34.31 24.20
N THR A 17 -27.89 -34.62 24.06
CA THR A 17 -26.70 -34.84 24.90
C THR A 17 -25.54 -34.94 23.89
N ASP A 18 -24.37 -34.37 24.21
CA ASP A 18 -23.06 -34.50 23.51
C ASP A 18 -22.61 -36.00 23.47
N PRO A 19 -21.55 -36.50 22.76
CA PRO A 19 -20.50 -35.81 22.00
C PRO A 19 -20.00 -36.53 20.71
N LEU A 20 -18.96 -35.94 20.11
CA LEU A 20 -17.88 -36.63 19.36
C LEU A 20 -18.06 -36.72 17.82
N HIS A 21 -17.59 -35.69 17.10
CA HIS A 21 -16.34 -35.79 16.32
C HIS A 21 -16.18 -34.66 15.31
N ARG A 22 -14.97 -34.07 15.37
CA ARG A 22 -14.16 -33.57 14.24
C ARG A 22 -14.72 -32.33 13.53
N HIS A 23 -14.11 -31.18 13.82
CA HIS A 23 -12.91 -30.78 13.09
C HIS A 23 -12.33 -29.54 13.77
N ASP A 24 -11.19 -29.71 14.43
CA ASP A 24 -10.33 -28.62 14.88
C ASP A 24 -9.82 -27.84 13.66
N VAL A 25 -10.57 -26.83 13.24
CA VAL A 25 -10.00 -25.76 12.43
C VAL A 25 -9.42 -24.75 13.42
N LEU A 26 -8.13 -24.91 13.69
CA LEU A 26 -7.29 -23.95 14.39
C LEU A 26 -7.52 -22.58 13.72
N ARG A 27 -8.35 -21.74 14.32
CA ARG A 27 -8.49 -20.35 13.90
C ARG A 27 -7.13 -19.71 14.16
N HIS A 28 -6.33 -19.57 13.11
CA HIS A 28 -5.20 -18.65 13.11
C HIS A 28 -5.75 -17.28 13.49
N GLU A 29 -5.50 -16.88 14.73
CA GLU A 29 -5.77 -15.55 15.22
C GLU A 29 -4.83 -14.60 14.48
N VAL A 30 -5.29 -14.07 13.35
CA VAL A 30 -4.58 -12.99 12.65
C VAL A 30 -4.66 -11.77 13.55
N LYS A 31 -3.63 -11.60 14.37
CA LYS A 31 -3.39 -10.39 15.15
C LYS A 31 -3.44 -9.20 14.20
N ARG A 32 -4.53 -8.44 14.25
CA ARG A 32 -4.68 -7.20 13.50
C ARG A 32 -3.69 -6.21 14.09
N MET A 33 -2.64 -5.88 13.32
CA MET A 33 -1.73 -4.81 13.69
C MET A 33 -2.49 -3.49 13.58
N ASP A 34 -2.67 -2.80 14.69
CA ASP A 34 -3.22 -1.45 14.72
C ASP A 34 -2.50 -0.56 13.70
N LYS A 35 -3.27 0.03 12.79
CA LYS A 35 -2.79 1.13 11.96
C LYS A 35 -2.49 2.30 12.88
N LYS A 36 -1.24 2.38 13.36
CA LYS A 36 -0.74 3.58 14.03
C LYS A 36 -0.90 4.74 13.06
N LYS A 37 -1.84 5.63 13.36
CA LYS A 37 -2.08 6.88 12.64
C LYS A 37 -0.80 7.71 12.73
N ILE A 38 0.01 7.71 11.67
CA ILE A 38 1.12 8.67 11.52
C ILE A 38 0.49 10.00 11.09
N GLY A 39 -0.24 10.60 12.04
CA GLY A 39 -0.65 12.00 12.00
C GLY A 39 0.29 12.75 12.92
N GLY A 40 1.29 13.39 12.32
CA GLY A 40 2.29 14.15 13.05
C GLY A 40 3.35 14.61 12.07
N ILE A 41 3.28 15.90 11.70
CA ILE A 41 4.36 16.61 11.04
C ILE A 41 5.58 16.51 11.96
N LEU A 42 6.51 15.63 11.62
CA LEU A 42 7.85 15.63 12.19
C LEU A 42 8.78 16.03 11.07
N ASN A 43 9.10 17.32 11.05
CA ASN A 43 10.29 17.83 10.39
C ASN A 43 11.51 17.27 11.14
N LEU A 44 11.85 16.02 10.88
CA LEU A 44 13.13 15.41 11.27
C LEU A 44 14.15 15.71 10.18
N PHE A 45 14.38 17.00 9.90
CA PHE A 45 15.56 17.44 9.18
C PHE A 45 16.59 17.86 10.22
N GLY A 46 17.10 16.87 10.95
CA GLY A 46 18.20 17.04 11.88
C GLY A 46 19.50 16.60 11.21
N SER A 47 20.37 17.57 10.95
CA SER A 47 21.84 17.46 10.89
C SER A 47 22.42 16.20 10.20
N GLN A 48 22.74 16.33 8.91
CA GLN A 48 23.61 15.39 8.22
C GLN A 48 25.06 15.61 8.68
N ASN A 49 25.48 14.91 9.74
CA ASN A 49 26.90 14.80 10.13
C ASN A 49 27.25 13.40 10.69
N GLN A 50 26.49 12.36 10.32
CA GLN A 50 26.81 10.97 10.68
C GLN A 50 26.92 10.16 9.39
N MET A 51 27.90 9.25 9.31
CA MET A 51 28.16 8.36 8.16
C MET A 51 26.91 7.49 7.88
N ALA A 52 25.96 8.05 7.13
CA ALA A 52 24.73 7.37 6.77
C ALA A 52 25.07 6.25 5.79
N THR A 53 24.52 5.06 6.03
CA THR A 53 24.66 3.96 5.08
C THR A 53 24.05 4.36 3.72
N PRO A 54 24.56 3.84 2.59
CA PRO A 54 23.99 4.12 1.27
C PRO A 54 22.47 3.88 1.20
N LEU A 55 21.99 2.84 1.88
CA LEU A 55 20.57 2.55 2.03
C LEU A 55 19.79 3.69 2.70
N GLN A 56 20.31 4.25 3.80
CA GLN A 56 19.65 5.36 4.51
C GLN A 56 19.60 6.63 3.66
N GLN A 57 20.65 6.90 2.88
CA GLN A 57 20.67 8.03 1.94
C GLN A 57 19.59 7.86 0.86
N ILE A 58 19.50 6.68 0.23
CA ILE A 58 18.49 6.39 -0.78
C ILE A 58 17.08 6.41 -0.17
N GLN A 59 16.88 5.90 1.05
CA GLN A 59 15.60 5.96 1.75
C GLN A 59 15.15 7.40 2.02
N SER A 60 16.04 8.26 2.52
CA SER A 60 15.70 9.66 2.81
C SER A 60 15.37 10.45 1.54
N SER A 61 16.15 10.26 0.47
CA SER A 61 15.92 10.92 -0.82
C SER A 61 14.62 10.44 -1.48
N HIS A 62 14.36 9.13 -1.46
CA HIS A 62 13.10 8.52 -1.89
C HIS A 62 11.92 9.07 -1.10
N GLN A 63 12.02 9.13 0.22
CA GLN A 63 10.93 9.59 1.08
C GLN A 63 10.56 11.05 0.77
N LYS A 64 11.56 11.95 0.66
CA LYS A 64 11.33 13.35 0.29
C LYS A 64 10.62 13.47 -1.06
N LYS A 65 11.04 12.67 -2.04
CA LYS A 65 10.47 12.67 -3.40
C LYS A 65 9.05 12.11 -3.43
N ALA A 66 8.81 11.03 -2.70
CA ALA A 66 7.51 10.40 -2.55
C ALA A 66 6.48 11.32 -1.86
N MET A 67 6.92 12.14 -0.89
CA MET A 67 6.04 13.15 -0.28
C MET A 67 5.60 14.19 -1.31
N LYS A 68 6.54 14.79 -2.06
CA LYS A 68 6.24 15.75 -3.11
C LYS A 68 5.29 15.18 -4.17
N LEU A 69 5.52 13.94 -4.59
CA LEU A 69 4.67 13.26 -5.56
C LEU A 69 3.23 13.08 -5.06
N LYS A 70 3.07 12.67 -3.80
CA LYS A 70 1.74 12.53 -3.18
C LYS A 70 1.04 13.87 -3.03
N GLU A 71 1.76 14.93 -2.69
CA GLU A 71 1.20 16.27 -2.63
C GLU A 71 0.73 16.75 -4.00
N LEU A 72 1.49 16.45 -5.05
CA LEU A 72 1.09 16.77 -6.42
C LEU A 72 -0.17 16.02 -6.83
N TRP A 73 -0.20 14.71 -6.57
CA TRP A 73 -1.36 13.87 -6.85
C TRP A 73 -2.63 14.39 -6.18
N LYS A 74 -2.54 14.83 -4.92
CA LYS A 74 -3.68 15.40 -4.20
C LYS A 74 -4.27 16.65 -4.85
N ARG A 75 -3.49 17.36 -5.67
CA ARG A 75 -3.92 18.58 -6.37
C ARG A 75 -4.64 18.25 -7.69
N THR A 76 -4.45 17.06 -8.26
CA THR A 76 -5.04 16.68 -9.56
C THR A 76 -6.56 16.54 -9.47
N LYS A 77 -7.24 16.75 -10.61
CA LYS A 77 -8.70 16.59 -10.70
C LYS A 77 -9.10 15.13 -10.49
N SER A 78 -8.34 14.18 -11.03
CA SER A 78 -8.61 12.75 -10.89
C SER A 78 -8.59 12.28 -9.44
N TYR A 79 -7.67 12.76 -8.62
CA TYR A 79 -7.68 12.48 -7.17
C TYR A 79 -8.92 13.05 -6.48
N LYS A 80 -9.25 14.32 -6.74
CA LYS A 80 -10.40 15.00 -6.12
C LYS A 80 -11.73 14.35 -6.48
N LYS A 81 -11.87 13.92 -7.74
CA LYS A 81 -13.06 13.22 -8.25
C LYS A 81 -13.06 11.73 -7.93
N LYS A 82 -11.98 11.19 -7.36
CA LYS A 82 -11.75 9.75 -7.16
C LYS A 82 -12.01 8.94 -8.44
N SER A 83 -11.69 9.54 -9.58
CA SER A 83 -11.90 8.94 -10.90
C SER A 83 -10.64 8.27 -11.39
N TRP A 84 -10.80 7.40 -12.38
CA TRP A 84 -9.68 6.90 -13.17
C TRP A 84 -8.95 8.07 -13.84
N PRO A 85 -7.60 7.99 -14.03
CA PRO A 85 -6.87 8.94 -14.84
C PRO A 85 -7.52 9.14 -16.20
N SER A 86 -7.95 10.36 -16.48
CA SER A 86 -8.61 10.71 -17.75
C SER A 86 -7.70 11.44 -18.72
N THR A 87 -6.54 11.92 -18.26
CA THR A 87 -5.54 12.60 -19.11
C THR A 87 -4.22 11.84 -19.10
N GLN A 88 -3.38 12.15 -20.07
CA GLN A 88 -2.03 11.57 -20.17
C GLN A 88 -1.21 11.92 -18.92
N GLU A 89 -1.29 13.16 -18.44
CA GLU A 89 -0.56 13.61 -17.25
C GLU A 89 -1.02 12.89 -15.99
N ASP A 90 -2.33 12.63 -15.84
CA ASP A 90 -2.86 11.85 -14.73
C ASP A 90 -2.39 10.38 -14.80
N THR A 91 -2.25 9.84 -16.01
CA THR A 91 -1.74 8.47 -16.22
C THR A 91 -0.25 8.40 -15.86
N GLU A 92 0.56 9.34 -16.33
CA GLU A 92 1.97 9.45 -15.97
C GLU A 92 2.17 9.64 -14.47
N MET A 93 1.29 10.43 -13.83
CA MET A 93 1.24 10.59 -12.38
C MET A 93 0.97 9.28 -11.65
N LEU A 94 -0.04 8.51 -12.11
CA LEU A 94 -0.33 7.20 -11.54
C LEU A 94 0.86 6.23 -11.68
N LEU A 95 1.48 6.19 -12.86
CA LEU A 95 2.65 5.35 -13.11
C LEU A 95 3.83 5.75 -12.21
N GLY A 96 4.08 7.05 -12.03
CA GLY A 96 5.08 7.55 -11.10
C GLY A 96 4.82 7.17 -9.65
N LEU A 97 3.54 7.18 -9.21
CA LEU A 97 3.15 6.72 -7.87
C LEU A 97 3.39 5.22 -7.68
N ILE A 98 3.13 4.43 -8.73
CA ILE A 98 3.42 2.99 -8.75
C ILE A 98 4.93 2.76 -8.64
N ASP A 99 5.74 3.42 -9.45
CA ASP A 99 7.21 3.33 -9.39
C ASP A 99 7.72 3.68 -7.98
N SER A 100 7.24 4.78 -7.40
CA SER A 100 7.58 5.19 -6.04
C SER A 100 7.18 4.13 -4.99
N LYS A 101 6.03 3.48 -5.16
CA LYS A 101 5.55 2.41 -4.27
C LYS A 101 6.39 1.14 -4.37
N ILE A 102 6.78 0.76 -5.58
CA ILE A 102 7.66 -0.40 -5.81
C ILE A 102 9.01 -0.16 -5.15
N VAL A 103 9.65 0.98 -5.41
CA VAL A 103 10.93 1.34 -4.77
C VAL A 103 10.81 1.31 -3.25
N SER A 104 9.72 1.85 -2.71
CA SER A 104 9.45 1.80 -1.26
C SER A 104 9.39 0.37 -0.72
N ARG A 105 8.87 -0.59 -1.50
CA ARG A 105 8.79 -2.01 -1.10
C ARG A 105 10.18 -2.65 -1.09
N VAL A 106 10.98 -2.38 -2.12
CA VAL A 106 12.35 -2.88 -2.25
C VAL A 106 13.23 -2.38 -1.11
N LEU A 107 13.17 -1.08 -0.80
CA LEU A 107 13.92 -0.46 0.30
C LEU A 107 13.52 -0.96 1.71
N ARG A 108 12.45 -1.75 1.82
CA ARG A 108 12.01 -2.42 3.07
C ARG A 108 12.29 -3.93 3.08
N MET A 109 13.02 -4.46 2.10
CA MET A 109 13.44 -5.86 2.11
C MET A 109 14.42 -6.10 3.27
N ALA A 110 14.33 -7.27 3.91
CA ALA A 110 15.21 -7.63 5.02
C ALA A 110 16.68 -7.77 4.59
N LYS A 111 16.89 -8.17 3.34
CA LYS A 111 18.18 -8.21 2.66
C LYS A 111 17.99 -7.56 1.29
N ILE A 112 18.85 -6.60 0.97
CA ILE A 112 18.84 -5.88 -0.31
C ILE A 112 20.24 -5.93 -0.89
N SER A 113 20.35 -6.26 -2.17
CA SER A 113 21.64 -6.30 -2.87
C SER A 113 22.07 -4.88 -3.31
N LYS A 114 23.33 -4.73 -3.71
CA LYS A 114 23.84 -3.45 -4.25
C LYS A 114 23.16 -3.10 -5.57
N GLU A 115 22.91 -4.10 -6.40
CA GLU A 115 22.23 -3.98 -7.70
C GLU A 115 20.78 -3.51 -7.51
N GLN A 116 20.09 -4.03 -6.49
CA GLN A 116 18.73 -3.61 -6.14
C GLN A 116 18.70 -2.18 -5.58
N LEU A 117 19.72 -1.77 -4.82
CA LEU A 117 19.87 -0.38 -4.36
C LEU A 117 20.11 0.58 -5.52
N PHE A 118 21.03 0.23 -6.43
CA PHE A 118 21.30 1.01 -7.64
C PHE A 118 20.05 1.12 -8.52
N TRP A 119 19.30 0.03 -8.66
CA TRP A 119 18.02 0.04 -9.35
C TRP A 119 17.02 1.02 -8.72
N CYS A 120 16.92 1.06 -7.39
CA CYS A 120 16.04 2.01 -6.70
C CYS A 120 16.41 3.47 -7.03
N GLU A 121 17.70 3.78 -7.02
CA GLU A 121 18.21 5.11 -7.34
C GLU A 121 17.88 5.51 -8.78
N GLU A 122 18.26 4.67 -9.75
CA GLU A 122 18.03 4.93 -11.18
C GLU A 122 16.53 5.00 -11.51
N LYS A 123 15.71 4.12 -10.92
CA LYS A 123 14.26 4.15 -11.09
C LYS A 123 13.67 5.46 -10.60
N MET A 124 14.13 5.96 -9.47
CA MET A 124 13.66 7.25 -8.95
C MET A 124 14.25 8.44 -9.70
N LYS A 125 15.46 8.35 -10.27
CA LYS A 125 16.08 9.42 -11.06
C LYS A 125 15.28 9.75 -12.32
N LYS A 126 14.69 8.73 -12.94
CA LYS A 126 13.77 8.82 -14.10
C LYS A 126 12.43 9.52 -13.82
N LEU A 127 12.17 9.87 -12.57
CA LEU A 127 10.98 10.60 -12.14
C LEU A 127 11.39 12.01 -11.71
N ALA A 128 11.25 13.04 -12.52
CA ALA A 128 11.53 14.42 -12.10
C ALA A 128 10.24 15.16 -11.72
N ILE A 129 10.29 16.02 -10.70
CA ILE A 129 9.20 16.93 -10.37
C ILE A 129 9.74 18.34 -10.58
N SER A 130 9.29 18.99 -11.64
CA SER A 130 9.69 20.34 -12.03
C SER A 130 8.43 21.16 -12.34
N ASP A 131 8.44 22.44 -11.96
CA ASP A 131 7.32 23.37 -12.23
C ASP A 131 5.93 22.84 -11.83
N GLY A 132 5.85 22.12 -10.71
CA GLY A 132 4.58 21.53 -10.26
C GLY A 132 4.01 20.45 -11.18
N LYS A 133 4.81 19.89 -12.09
CA LYS A 133 4.45 18.75 -12.96
C LYS A 133 5.40 17.59 -12.74
N LEU A 134 4.91 16.39 -13.05
CA LEU A 134 5.71 15.18 -13.08
C LEU A 134 6.27 14.99 -14.49
N GLN A 135 7.57 14.74 -14.58
CA GLN A 135 8.24 14.33 -15.80
C GLN A 135 8.73 12.91 -15.57
N ARG A 136 8.20 11.95 -16.31
CA ARG A 136 8.53 10.53 -16.17
C ARG A 136 9.14 10.03 -17.48
N ASP A 137 10.34 9.47 -17.42
CA ASP A 137 10.90 8.73 -18.54
C ASP A 137 10.11 7.42 -18.75
N PRO A 138 9.58 7.15 -19.97
CA PRO A 138 8.79 5.95 -20.26
C PRO A 138 9.60 4.64 -20.20
N SER A 139 10.94 4.72 -20.13
CA SER A 139 11.83 3.57 -20.11
C SER A 139 11.56 2.61 -18.95
N LEU A 140 11.29 1.35 -19.30
CA LEU A 140 11.11 0.28 -18.33
C LEU A 140 12.48 -0.21 -17.82
N ILE A 141 12.92 0.29 -16.66
CA ILE A 141 14.00 -0.36 -15.93
C ILE A 141 13.42 -1.59 -15.21
N LEU A 142 13.80 -2.78 -15.67
CA LEU A 142 13.45 -4.08 -15.08
C LEU A 142 14.14 -4.25 -13.73
N PHE A 143 13.44 -4.88 -12.78
CA PHE A 143 13.98 -5.14 -11.45
C PHE A 143 15.06 -6.25 -11.53
N PRO A 144 16.25 -6.05 -10.94
CA PRO A 144 17.29 -7.08 -10.90
C PRO A 144 16.86 -8.25 -10.00
N CYS A 145 17.01 -9.47 -10.53
CA CYS A 145 16.67 -10.72 -9.85
C CYS A 145 17.80 -11.19 -8.92
#